data_AF-A0A644XVD5-F1
#
_entry.id   AF-A0A644XVD5-F1
#
_cell.length_a   1.000
_cell.length_b   1.000
_cell.length_c   1.000
_cell.angle_alpha   90.00
_cell.angle_beta   90.00
_cell.angle_gamma   90.00
#
_symmetry.space_group_name_H-M   'P 1'
#
loop_
_entity.id
_entity.type
_entity.pdbx_description
1 polymer ?
#
loop_
_entity_poly.entity_id
_entity_poly.type
_entity_poly.pdbx_seq_one_letter_code
_entity_poly.pdbx_strand_id
1 'polypeptide(L)'
;MDENTPVYTPIHVDCAYLTSTCAEPEVAFQLLKWLTYGVEGNLQRLDIFAARGDAQAAGDDTKLLKTWFIPCTQNSEVLAKFEENPHLTEGFKALYRSTANSIRGDLNKILPGYSAIFTDEVNALIISVRNGEASAADVGPQIDALVNPALAEQLAAFYEKVK
;
A
#
# COMPACT_ATOMS: atom_id res chain seq x y z
N MET A 1 14.41 19.69 6.65
CA MET A 1 13.19 19.29 7.39
C MET A 1 13.58 19.28 8.85
N ASP A 2 12.83 19.96 9.70
CA ASP A 2 13.00 19.82 11.14
C ASP A 2 12.25 18.56 11.62
N GLU A 3 12.44 18.21 12.89
CA GLU A 3 11.79 17.07 13.55
C GLU A 3 10.25 17.15 13.57
N ASN A 4 9.67 18.33 13.30
CA ASN A 4 8.23 18.58 13.35
C ASN A 4 7.56 18.54 11.98
N THR A 5 8.35 18.49 10.90
CA THR A 5 7.81 18.39 9.54
C THR A 5 7.27 16.97 9.31
N PRO A 6 5.95 16.78 9.06
CA PRO A 6 5.39 15.46 8.81
C PRO A 6 6.06 14.82 7.58
N VAL A 7 6.47 13.56 7.74
CA VAL A 7 6.98 12.76 6.62
C VAL A 7 5.80 12.17 5.87
N TYR A 8 5.67 12.54 4.59
CA TYR A 8 4.69 11.97 3.67
C TYR A 8 5.37 10.85 2.89
N THR A 9 5.12 9.60 3.27
CA THR A 9 5.69 8.45 2.57
C THR A 9 4.68 7.90 1.57
N PRO A 10 5.04 7.70 0.29
CA PRO A 10 4.22 6.91 -0.62
C PRO A 10 4.14 5.47 -0.09
N ILE A 11 2.93 4.97 0.15
CA ILE A 11 2.70 3.60 0.60
C ILE A 11 2.10 2.75 -0.50
N HIS A 12 2.56 1.50 -0.56
CA HIS A 12 1.93 0.45 -1.32
C HIS A 12 1.04 -0.34 -0.37
N VAL A 13 -0.22 -0.56 -0.76
CA VAL A 13 -1.17 -1.31 0.06
C VAL A 13 -1.56 -2.55 -0.72
N ASP A 14 -1.34 -3.70 -0.11
CA ASP A 14 -1.84 -4.96 -0.64
C ASP A 14 -3.34 -5.06 -0.38
N CYS A 15 -4.07 -5.33 -1.46
CA CYS A 15 -5.52 -5.42 -1.41
C CYS A 15 -5.92 -6.88 -1.54
N ALA A 16 -6.93 -7.26 -0.78
CA ALA A 16 -7.55 -8.56 -0.89
C ALA A 16 -9.00 -8.34 -1.33
N TYR A 17 -9.42 -9.08 -2.36
CA TYR A 17 -10.70 -8.89 -3.03
C TYR A 17 -11.52 -10.17 -2.98
N LEU A 18 -12.84 -10.01 -2.94
CA LEU A 18 -13.80 -11.09 -3.17
C LEU A 18 -14.34 -10.95 -4.59
N THR A 19 -14.34 -12.03 -5.36
CA THR A 19 -14.95 -12.01 -6.70
C THR A 19 -16.46 -12.06 -6.60
N SER A 20 -17.16 -11.44 -7.56
CA SER A 20 -18.63 -11.45 -7.62
C SER A 20 -19.23 -12.84 -7.85
N THR A 21 -18.40 -13.81 -8.28
CA THR A 21 -18.80 -15.20 -8.52
C THR A 21 -18.50 -16.12 -7.33
N CYS A 22 -18.16 -15.58 -6.16
CA CYS A 22 -17.92 -16.39 -4.97
C CYS A 22 -19.19 -17.16 -4.57
N ALA A 23 -19.06 -18.47 -4.38
CA ALA A 23 -20.18 -19.32 -3.99
C ALA A 23 -20.68 -19.05 -2.56
N GLU A 24 -19.78 -18.65 -1.65
CA GLU A 24 -20.07 -18.40 -0.23
C GLU A 24 -19.52 -17.03 0.20
N PRO A 25 -20.13 -15.92 -0.26
CA PRO A 25 -19.54 -14.60 -0.10
C PRO A 25 -19.45 -14.15 1.36
N GLU A 26 -20.40 -14.52 2.22
CA GLU A 26 -20.37 -14.16 3.64
C GLU A 26 -19.22 -14.87 4.38
N VAL A 27 -19.02 -16.16 4.11
CA VAL A 27 -17.94 -16.95 4.73
C VAL A 27 -16.58 -16.45 4.23
N ALA A 28 -16.45 -16.25 2.93
CA ALA A 28 -15.24 -15.70 2.33
C ALA A 28 -14.94 -14.28 2.85
N PHE A 29 -15.97 -13.46 3.10
CA PHE A 29 -15.81 -12.15 3.70
C PHE A 29 -15.28 -12.23 5.15
N GLN A 30 -15.73 -13.18 5.97
CA GLN A 30 -15.17 -13.35 7.32
C GLN A 30 -13.69 -13.73 7.27
N LEU A 31 -13.29 -14.61 6.35
CA LEU A 31 -11.88 -14.93 6.13
C LEU A 31 -11.09 -13.70 5.66
N LEU A 32 -11.63 -12.94 4.70
CA LEU A 32 -11.01 -11.73 4.18
C LEU A 32 -10.79 -10.68 5.27
N LYS A 33 -11.80 -10.48 6.12
CA LYS A 33 -11.73 -9.61 7.31
C LYS A 33 -10.63 -10.08 8.24
N TRP A 34 -10.59 -11.37 8.58
CA TRP A 34 -9.54 -11.94 9.44
C TRP A 34 -8.14 -11.73 8.84
N LEU A 35 -7.99 -11.90 7.52
CA LEU A 35 -6.73 -11.70 6.80
C LEU A 35 -6.31 -10.23 6.60
N THR A 36 -7.17 -9.25 6.89
CA THR A 36 -6.89 -7.84 6.57
C THR A 36 -6.95 -6.94 7.80
N TYR A 37 -8.13 -6.47 8.17
CA TYR A 37 -8.31 -5.44 9.21
C TYR A 37 -8.94 -5.97 10.50
N GLY A 38 -9.38 -7.24 10.53
CA GLY A 38 -9.97 -7.87 11.70
C GLY A 38 -8.97 -7.98 12.86
N VAL A 39 -9.40 -7.60 14.06
CA VAL A 39 -8.56 -7.56 15.26
C VAL A 39 -7.95 -8.94 15.54
N GLU A 40 -8.79 -9.97 15.66
CA GLU A 40 -8.35 -11.34 15.96
C GLU A 40 -7.25 -11.84 15.00
N GLY A 41 -7.48 -11.71 13.69
CA GLY A 41 -6.51 -12.18 12.70
C GLY A 41 -5.22 -11.37 12.67
N ASN A 42 -5.29 -10.06 12.94
CA ASN A 42 -4.08 -9.26 13.11
C ASN A 42 -3.27 -9.72 14.34
N LEU A 43 -3.92 -9.93 15.49
CA LEU A 43 -3.25 -10.39 16.71
C LEU A 43 -2.59 -11.75 16.51
N GLN A 44 -3.30 -12.72 15.94
CA GLN A 44 -2.76 -14.06 15.67
C GLN A 44 -1.59 -14.03 14.68
N ARG A 45 -1.67 -13.18 13.64
CA ARG A 45 -0.56 -13.02 12.68
C ARG A 45 0.66 -12.34 13.31
N LEU A 46 0.46 -11.42 14.24
CA LEU A 46 1.53 -10.82 15.02
C LEU A 46 2.18 -11.84 15.96
N ASP A 47 1.41 -12.75 16.56
CA ASP A 47 1.96 -13.88 17.34
C ASP A 47 2.81 -14.79 16.47
N ILE A 48 2.31 -15.17 15.28
CA ILE A 48 3.05 -15.95 14.30
C ILE A 48 4.34 -15.21 13.89
N PHE A 49 4.31 -13.89 13.75
CA PHE A 49 5.48 -13.09 13.40
C PHE A 49 6.49 -13.01 14.57
N ALA A 50 6.04 -12.77 15.80
CA ALA A 50 6.88 -12.71 17.00
C ALA A 50 7.57 -14.06 17.31
N ALA A 51 6.85 -15.17 17.13
CA ALA A 51 7.35 -16.52 17.40
C ALA A 51 8.43 -17.00 16.41
N ARG A 52 8.70 -16.26 15.33
CA ARG A 52 9.77 -16.60 14.36
C ARG A 52 11.13 -16.28 14.96
N GLY A 53 12.01 -17.28 15.07
CA GLY A 53 13.42 -17.06 15.39
C GLY A 53 14.25 -16.66 14.16
N ASP A 54 15.40 -16.03 14.39
CA ASP A 54 16.35 -15.64 13.33
C ASP A 54 16.81 -16.80 12.44
N ALA A 55 16.70 -18.04 12.95
CA ALA A 55 17.18 -19.27 12.34
C ALA A 55 16.25 -19.87 11.26
N GLN A 56 15.07 -19.30 10.96
CA GLN A 56 14.23 -19.75 9.83
C GLN A 56 14.72 -19.19 8.48
N ALA A 57 16.04 -19.19 8.28
CA ALA A 57 16.64 -19.06 6.96
C ALA A 57 16.69 -20.45 6.30
N ALA A 58 15.89 -20.62 5.24
CA ALA A 58 16.02 -21.65 4.21
C ALA A 58 16.46 -23.07 4.66
N GLY A 59 15.51 -23.83 5.23
CA GLY A 59 15.48 -25.29 5.08
C GLY A 59 14.60 -25.68 3.88
N ASP A 60 14.82 -26.88 3.34
CA ASP A 60 14.47 -27.25 1.95
C ASP A 60 12.97 -27.26 1.60
N ASP A 61 12.04 -27.44 2.56
CA ASP A 61 10.67 -27.82 2.17
C ASP A 61 9.54 -26.83 2.47
N THR A 62 9.76 -25.69 3.14
CA THR A 62 8.76 -24.60 3.12
C THR A 62 9.37 -23.25 3.50
N LYS A 63 9.61 -22.41 2.49
CA LYS A 63 10.06 -21.03 2.68
C LYS A 63 8.84 -20.14 2.86
N LEU A 64 8.35 -20.00 4.09
CA LEU A 64 7.66 -18.76 4.44
C LEU A 64 8.74 -17.68 4.45
N LEU A 65 8.96 -17.05 3.29
CA LEU A 65 9.82 -15.87 3.15
C LEU A 65 9.52 -14.93 4.32
N LYS A 66 10.53 -14.19 4.81
CA LYS A 66 10.36 -13.04 5.70
C LYS A 66 9.44 -12.00 5.01
N THR A 67 8.15 -12.30 4.95
CA THR A 67 7.10 -11.39 4.53
C THR A 67 6.72 -10.69 5.81
N TRP A 68 7.40 -9.58 6.04
CA TRP A 68 7.10 -8.62 7.09
C TRP A 68 5.60 -8.39 7.14
N PHE A 69 4.99 -8.53 8.32
CA PHE A 69 3.57 -8.26 8.50
C PHE A 69 3.40 -6.87 9.11
N ILE A 70 2.85 -5.95 8.32
CA ILE A 70 2.48 -4.61 8.78
C ILE A 70 0.94 -4.58 8.87
N PRO A 71 0.36 -4.39 10.07
CA PRO A 71 -1.09 -4.40 10.24
C PRO A 71 -1.73 -3.19 9.57
N CYS A 72 -2.73 -3.43 8.72
CA CYS A 72 -3.50 -2.39 8.03
C CYS A 72 -4.73 -1.97 8.86
N THR A 73 -4.53 -1.60 10.12
CA THR A 73 -5.59 -1.20 11.06
C THR A 73 -5.07 -0.19 12.09
N GLN A 74 -5.95 0.66 12.61
CA GLN A 74 -5.63 1.62 13.67
C GLN A 74 -6.17 1.16 15.05
N ASN A 75 -6.53 -0.11 15.18
CA ASN A 75 -7.01 -0.67 16.44
C ASN A 75 -5.88 -0.68 17.50
N SER A 76 -6.12 -0.06 18.65
CA SER A 76 -5.10 0.15 19.69
C SER A 76 -4.47 -1.13 20.24
N GLU A 77 -5.22 -2.24 20.33
CA GLU A 77 -4.70 -3.52 20.82
C GLU A 77 -3.71 -4.13 19.82
N VAL A 78 -4.06 -4.09 18.53
CA VAL A 78 -3.17 -4.55 17.45
C VAL A 78 -1.90 -3.70 17.40
N LEU A 79 -2.04 -2.38 17.57
CA LEU A 79 -0.90 -1.47 17.57
C LEU A 79 0.05 -1.73 18.74
N ALA A 80 -0.49 -1.90 19.96
CA ALA A 80 0.31 -2.23 21.13
C ALA A 80 1.11 -3.53 20.92
N LYS A 81 0.46 -4.58 20.43
CA LYS A 81 1.11 -5.87 20.15
C LYS A 81 2.15 -5.77 19.03
N PHE A 82 1.89 -4.95 18.01
CA PHE A 82 2.87 -4.69 16.96
C PHE A 82 4.11 -4.02 17.55
N GLU A 83 3.96 -2.93 18.31
CA GLU A 83 5.09 -2.20 18.91
C GLU A 83 5.92 -3.03 19.91
N GLU A 84 5.29 -3.98 20.61
CA GLU A 84 5.93 -4.93 21.53
C GLU A 84 6.76 -6.01 20.82
N ASN A 85 6.64 -6.15 19.50
CA ASN A 85 7.34 -7.20 18.77
C ASN A 85 8.87 -6.99 18.79
N PRO A 86 9.65 -7.99 19.27
CA PRO A 86 11.10 -7.84 19.46
C PRO A 86 11.88 -7.72 18.15
N HIS A 87 11.27 -8.06 17.01
CA HIS A 87 11.90 -8.00 15.69
C HIS A 87 11.71 -6.65 14.99
N LEU A 88 10.93 -5.73 15.56
CA LEU A 88 10.73 -4.40 14.99
C LEU A 88 11.85 -3.44 15.38
N THR A 89 12.50 -2.87 14.37
CA THR A 89 13.44 -1.78 14.57
C THR A 89 12.71 -0.46 14.80
N GLU A 90 13.37 0.50 15.45
CA GLU A 90 12.84 1.86 15.62
C GLU A 90 12.50 2.53 14.27
N GLY A 91 13.27 2.22 13.21
CA GLY A 91 12.97 2.69 11.85
C GLY A 91 11.63 2.17 11.32
N PHE A 92 11.29 0.90 11.59
CA PHE A 92 9.98 0.35 11.20
C PHE A 92 8.83 0.96 11.98
N LYS A 93 9.01 1.20 13.29
CA LYS A 93 7.99 1.89 14.11
C LYS A 93 7.75 3.30 13.61
N ALA A 94 8.82 4.04 13.29
CA ALA A 94 8.73 5.37 12.71
C ALA A 94 8.01 5.37 11.35
N LEU A 95 8.35 4.43 10.45
CA LEU A 95 7.67 4.26 9.16
C LEU A 95 6.18 3.92 9.34
N TYR A 96 5.85 3.07 10.31
CA TYR A 96 4.46 2.73 10.60
C TYR A 96 3.68 3.96 11.09
N ARG A 97 4.25 4.74 12.01
CA ARG A 97 3.62 5.97 12.51
C ARG A 97 3.46 7.03 11.42
N SER A 98 4.36 7.08 10.44
CA SER A 98 4.21 8.01 9.30
C SER A 98 3.02 7.67 8.40
N THR A 99 2.48 6.45 8.45
CA THR A 99 1.31 6.05 7.64
C THR A 99 0.09 6.93 7.86
N ALA A 100 -0.05 7.56 9.03
CA ALA A 100 -1.12 8.52 9.30
C ALA A 100 -1.10 9.75 8.37
N ASN A 101 0.08 10.10 7.85
CA ASN A 101 0.30 11.21 6.92
C ASN A 101 0.66 10.71 5.50
N SER A 102 0.69 9.40 5.27
CA SER A 102 1.14 8.84 4.00
C SER A 102 0.09 8.94 2.90
N ILE A 103 0.54 8.90 1.65
CA ILE A 103 -0.31 8.88 0.46
C ILE A 103 -0.19 7.53 -0.25
N ARG A 104 -1.25 7.10 -0.95
CA ARG A 104 -1.20 5.91 -1.81
C ARG A 104 -0.26 6.17 -3.00
N GLY A 105 0.85 5.45 -3.06
CA GLY A 105 1.82 5.54 -4.16
C GLY A 105 1.53 4.59 -5.32
N ASP A 106 0.73 3.55 -5.10
CA ASP A 106 0.39 2.51 -6.07
C ASP A 106 -0.93 2.80 -6.79
N LEU A 107 -0.99 3.99 -7.41
CA LEU A 107 -2.17 4.46 -8.16
C LEU A 107 -2.61 3.49 -9.26
N ASN A 108 -1.68 2.70 -9.81
CA ASN A 108 -1.95 1.66 -10.80
C ASN A 108 -2.91 0.55 -10.31
N LYS A 109 -3.06 0.40 -8.99
CA LYS A 109 -4.00 -0.56 -8.40
C LYS A 109 -5.42 -0.02 -8.25
N ILE A 110 -5.63 1.30 -8.33
CA ILE A 110 -6.91 1.94 -8.00
C ILE A 110 -7.47 2.81 -9.14
N LEU A 111 -6.63 3.28 -10.06
CA LEU A 111 -7.06 4.08 -11.21
C LEU A 111 -7.38 3.18 -12.40
N PRO A 112 -8.64 3.14 -12.87
CA PRO A 112 -8.98 2.50 -14.14
C PRO A 112 -8.16 3.10 -15.27
N GLY A 113 -7.63 2.25 -16.16
CA GLY A 113 -6.87 2.72 -17.32
C GLY A 113 -5.54 3.40 -16.97
N TYR A 114 -4.93 3.10 -15.81
CA TYR A 114 -3.69 3.73 -15.35
C TYR A 114 -2.63 3.92 -16.44
N SER A 115 -2.33 2.88 -17.23
CA SER A 115 -1.30 2.96 -18.28
C SER A 115 -1.66 3.87 -19.45
N ALA A 116 -2.95 4.18 -19.64
CA ALA A 116 -3.40 5.18 -20.61
C ALA A 116 -3.33 6.61 -20.05
N ILE A 117 -3.32 6.77 -18.72
CA ILE A 117 -3.19 8.06 -18.05
C ILE A 117 -1.71 8.43 -17.87
N PHE A 118 -0.91 7.49 -17.37
CA PHE A 118 0.53 7.65 -17.11
C PHE A 118 1.34 7.08 -18.26
N THR A 119 1.32 7.78 -19.39
CA THR A 119 2.02 7.44 -20.63
C THR A 119 3.54 7.60 -20.50
N ASP A 120 4.30 7.17 -21.51
CA ASP A 120 5.75 7.38 -21.56
C ASP A 120 6.13 8.87 -21.49
N GLU A 121 5.31 9.75 -22.06
CA GLU A 121 5.50 11.20 -21.99
C GLU A 121 5.37 11.72 -20.56
N VAL A 122 4.31 11.31 -19.84
CA VAL A 122 4.11 11.68 -18.42
C VAL A 122 5.25 11.11 -17.56
N ASN A 123 5.67 9.86 -17.82
CA ASN A 123 6.76 9.24 -17.10
C ASN A 123 8.10 9.95 -17.36
N ALA A 124 8.36 10.39 -18.59
CA ALA A 124 9.57 11.15 -18.93
C ALA A 124 9.63 12.48 -18.16
N LEU A 125 8.51 13.19 -18.04
CA LEU A 125 8.40 14.41 -17.23
C LEU A 125 8.66 14.15 -15.74
N ILE A 126 8.11 13.07 -15.18
CA ILE A 126 8.37 12.68 -13.78
C ILE A 126 9.86 12.33 -13.58
N ILE A 127 10.46 11.62 -14.53
CA ILE A 127 11.87 11.22 -14.46
C ILE A 127 12.80 12.43 -14.56
N SER A 128 12.51 13.41 -15.41
CA SER A 128 13.36 14.61 -15.52
C SER A 128 13.44 15.37 -14.20
N VAL A 129 12.34 15.47 -13.46
CA VAL A 129 12.33 16.06 -12.11
C VAL A 129 13.15 15.21 -11.13
N ARG A 130 12.98 13.88 -11.15
CA ARG A 130 13.73 12.97 -10.26
C ARG A 130 15.23 13.01 -10.51
N ASN A 131 15.64 13.22 -11.76
CA ASN A 131 17.04 13.35 -12.15
C ASN A 131 17.61 14.74 -11.86
N GLY A 132 16.78 15.71 -11.45
CA GLY A 132 17.18 17.09 -11.22
C GLY A 132 17.40 17.89 -12.52
N GLU A 133 16.90 17.39 -13.65
CA GLU A 133 16.97 18.05 -14.96
C GLU A 133 15.92 19.16 -15.11
N ALA A 134 14.84 19.08 -14.35
CA ALA A 134 13.76 20.06 -14.33
C ALA A 134 13.24 20.31 -12.91
N SER A 135 12.66 21.50 -12.69
CA SER A 135 11.95 21.84 -11.45
C SER A 135 10.57 21.19 -11.43
N ALA A 136 10.17 20.67 -10.27
CA ALA A 136 8.81 20.18 -10.05
C ALA A 136 7.74 21.25 -10.30
N ALA A 137 8.05 22.53 -9.99
CA ALA A 137 7.11 23.63 -10.17
C ALA A 137 6.82 23.94 -11.65
N ASP A 138 7.80 23.70 -12.54
CA ASP A 138 7.68 23.98 -13.98
C ASP A 138 7.02 22.80 -14.72
N VAL A 139 7.29 21.57 -14.25
CA VAL A 139 6.76 20.34 -14.83
C VAL A 139 5.33 20.04 -14.35
N GLY A 140 4.98 20.42 -13.12
CA GLY A 140 3.65 20.17 -12.53
C GLY A 140 2.47 20.55 -13.44
N PRO A 141 2.40 21.80 -13.94
CA PRO A 141 1.33 22.23 -14.84
C PRO A 141 1.25 21.44 -16.15
N GLN A 142 2.37 20.92 -16.65
CA GLN A 142 2.41 20.10 -17.87
C GLN A 142 1.84 18.71 -17.61
N ILE A 143 2.22 18.10 -16.49
CA ILE A 143 1.64 16.83 -16.04
C ILE A 143 0.12 17.01 -15.82
N ASP A 144 -0.32 18.08 -15.17
CA ASP A 144 -1.74 18.36 -14.95
C ASP A 144 -2.54 18.47 -16.26
N ALA A 145 -1.97 19.12 -17.28
CA ALA A 145 -2.60 19.27 -18.58
C ALA A 145 -2.76 17.94 -19.34
N LEU A 146 -1.87 16.96 -19.09
CA LEU A 146 -1.92 15.63 -19.70
C LEU A 146 -2.79 14.65 -18.89
N VAL A 147 -2.59 14.61 -17.57
CA VAL A 147 -3.20 13.60 -16.69
C VAL A 147 -4.68 13.90 -16.42
N ASN A 148 -5.08 15.15 -16.19
CA ASN A 148 -6.46 15.45 -15.80
C ASN A 148 -7.49 15.09 -16.90
N PRO A 149 -7.28 15.42 -18.19
CA PRO A 149 -8.19 15.00 -19.26
C PRO A 149 -8.23 13.48 -19.42
N ALA A 150 -7.07 12.81 -19.42
CA ALA A 150 -6.99 11.36 -19.57
C ALA A 150 -7.69 10.64 -18.41
N LEU A 151 -7.52 11.12 -17.17
CA LEU A 151 -8.22 10.60 -16.00
C LEU A 151 -9.74 10.74 -16.14
N ALA A 152 -10.23 11.92 -16.57
CA ALA A 152 -11.66 12.14 -16.77
C ALA A 152 -12.24 11.18 -17.82
N GLU A 153 -11.54 10.98 -18.94
CA GLU A 153 -11.91 10.03 -19.98
C GLU A 153 -11.97 8.59 -19.45
N GLN A 154 -10.91 8.12 -18.78
CA GLN A 154 -10.85 6.75 -18.27
C GLN A 154 -11.89 6.48 -17.18
N LEU A 155 -12.18 7.47 -16.32
CA LEU A 155 -13.24 7.35 -15.32
C LEU A 155 -14.62 7.26 -15.97
N ALA A 156 -14.91 8.08 -16.98
CA ALA A 156 -16.17 8.00 -17.71
C ALA A 156 -16.35 6.62 -18.36
N ALA A 157 -15.33 6.13 -19.08
CA ALA A 157 -15.35 4.82 -19.73
C ALA A 157 -15.48 3.66 -18.73
N PHE A 158 -14.88 3.78 -17.54
CA PHE A 158 -15.06 2.81 -16.46
C PHE A 158 -16.49 2.81 -15.95
N TYR A 159 -17.04 3.97 -15.58
CA TYR A 159 -18.39 4.07 -15.03
C TYR A 159 -19.50 3.63 -15.98
N GLU A 160 -19.29 3.69 -17.29
CA GLU A 160 -20.24 3.11 -18.25
C GLU A 160 -20.32 1.58 -18.16
N LYS A 161 -19.24 0.90 -17.76
CA LYS A 161 -19.15 -0.57 -17.69
C LYS A 161 -19.58 -1.17 -16.36
N VAL A 162 -19.48 -0.42 -15.26
CA VAL A 162 -19.88 -0.87 -13.92
C VAL A 162 -21.28 -0.41 -13.51
N LYS A 163 -22.03 0.23 -14.41
CA LYS A 163 -23.49 0.36 -14.29
C LYS A 163 -24.16 -1.00 -14.48
#